data_AF-A0A9E3W9N5-F1
#
_entry.id   AF-A0A9E3W9N5-F1
#
_cell.length_a   1.000
_cell.length_b   1.000
_cell.length_c   1.000
_cell.angle_alpha   90.00
_cell.angle_beta   90.00
_cell.angle_gamma   90.00
#
_symmetry.space_group_name_H-M   'P 1'
#
loop_
_entity.id
_entity.type
_entity.pdbx_description
1 polymer ?
#
loop_
_entity_poly.entity_id
_entity_poly.type
_entity_poly.pdbx_seq_one_letter_code
_entity_poly.pdbx_strand_id
1 'polypeptide(L)' 'MATNGSNLKRYNLGLPKDVYEELRRVADQRQTTVLAILRSFIKLGLLAIEIENTPDATLLIREDGKEREIMLL' A
#
# COMPACT_ATOMS: atom_id res chain seq x y z
N MET A 1 13.37 30.98 10.17
CA MET A 1 14.38 30.13 9.51
C MET A 1 14.04 28.67 9.82
N ALA A 2 13.91 27.84 8.80
CA ALA A 2 13.32 26.50 8.86
C ALA A 2 14.23 25.47 9.56
N THR A 3 13.67 24.67 10.47
CA THR A 3 14.26 23.40 10.92
C THR A 3 13.68 22.26 10.07
N ASN A 4 14.10 22.16 8.82
CA ASN A 4 13.81 21.01 7.97
C ASN A 4 14.72 19.83 8.36
N GLY A 5 14.33 19.10 9.41
CA GLY A 5 15.02 17.92 9.93
C GLY A 5 14.04 16.77 10.20
N SER A 6 13.70 16.03 9.13
CA SER A 6 13.08 14.69 9.08
C SER A 6 12.35 14.15 10.32
N ASN A 7 11.03 14.31 10.39
CA ASN A 7 10.16 13.51 11.29
C ASN A 7 9.92 12.09 10.72
N LEU A 8 10.99 11.44 10.24
CA LEU A 8 10.96 10.12 9.63
C LEU A 8 11.05 9.05 10.72
N LYS A 9 9.95 8.31 10.92
CA LYS A 9 9.95 7.12 11.76
C LYS A 9 10.49 5.93 10.97
N ARG A 10 11.46 5.22 11.55
CA ARG A 10 12.01 3.98 11.01
C ARG A 10 11.47 2.82 11.82
N TYR A 11 10.98 1.80 11.14
CA TYR A 11 10.53 0.56 11.74
C TYR A 11 11.09 -0.60 10.91
N ASN A 12 11.36 -1.71 11.58
CA ASN A 12 11.74 -2.96 10.91
C ASN A 12 10.46 -3.75 10.65
N LEU A 13 10.28 -4.22 9.42
CA LEU A 13 9.12 -5.01 9.01
C LEU A 13 9.59 -6.42 8.67
N GLY A 14 9.13 -7.40 9.43
CA GLY A 14 9.26 -8.81 9.05
C GLY A 14 8.17 -9.17 8.04
N LEU A 15 8.54 -9.82 6.95
CA LEU A 15 7.61 -10.31 5.94
C LEU A 15 7.83 -11.82 5.72
N PRO A 16 6.76 -12.59 5.45
CA PRO A 16 6.90 -13.91 4.86
C PRO A 16 7.74 -13.84 3.58
N LYS A 17 8.57 -14.86 3.34
CA LYS A 17 9.55 -14.86 2.25
C LYS A 17 8.87 -14.75 0.88
N ASP A 18 7.80 -15.50 0.69
CA ASP A 18 6.96 -15.48 -0.52
C ASP A 18 6.41 -14.09 -0.83
N VAL A 19 5.88 -13.40 0.19
CA VAL A 19 5.39 -12.01 0.03
C VAL A 19 6.53 -11.06 -0.36
N TYR A 20 7.70 -11.21 0.26
CA TYR A 20 8.87 -10.39 -0.08
C TYR A 20 9.32 -10.61 -1.53
N GLU A 21 9.40 -11.86 -1.99
CA GLU A 21 9.80 -12.17 -3.37
C GLU A 21 8.79 -11.63 -4.39
N GLU A 22 7.49 -11.64 -4.07
CA GLU A 22 6.48 -11.01 -4.93
C GLU A 22 6.65 -9.49 -5.02
N LEU A 23 6.85 -8.82 -3.88
CA LEU A 23 7.14 -7.37 -3.85
C LEU A 23 8.41 -7.04 -4.62
N ARG A 24 9.45 -7.86 -4.48
CA ARG A 24 10.72 -7.72 -5.21
C ARG A 24 10.51 -7.83 -6.71
N ARG A 25 9.79 -8.86 -7.17
CA ARG A 25 9.45 -9.04 -8.59
C ARG A 25 8.74 -7.82 -9.17
N VAL A 26 7.76 -7.25 -8.45
CA VAL A 26 7.05 -6.04 -8.88
C VAL A 26 7.97 -4.83 -8.91
N ALA A 27 8.85 -4.69 -7.91
CA ALA A 27 9.83 -3.62 -7.86
C ALA A 27 10.80 -3.69 -9.05
N ASP A 28 11.30 -4.88 -9.37
CA ASP A 28 12.20 -5.13 -10.50
C ASP A 28 11.51 -4.79 -11.84
N GLN A 29 10.27 -5.26 -12.04
CA GLN A 29 9.46 -4.93 -13.23
C GLN A 29 9.26 -3.42 -13.43
N ARG A 30 9.09 -2.69 -12.32
CA ARG A 30 8.86 -1.24 -12.32
C ARG A 30 10.15 -0.43 -12.19
N GLN A 31 11.32 -1.08 -12.21
CA GLN A 31 12.64 -0.46 -12.03
C GLN A 31 12.70 0.43 -10.78
N THR A 32 12.16 -0.06 -9.68
CA THR A 32 12.09 0.66 -8.40
C THR A 32 12.52 -0.25 -7.24
N THR A 33 12.37 0.22 -6.01
CA THR A 33 12.73 -0.55 -4.81
C THR A 33 11.51 -1.15 -4.13
N VAL A 34 11.69 -2.26 -3.41
CA VAL A 34 10.66 -2.85 -2.54
C VAL A 34 10.07 -1.81 -1.58
N LEU A 35 10.91 -0.92 -1.04
CA LEU A 35 10.46 0.15 -0.16
C LEU A 35 9.54 1.16 -0.86
N ALA A 36 9.81 1.49 -2.12
CA ALA A 36 8.95 2.38 -2.90
C ALA A 36 7.57 1.74 -3.15
N ILE A 37 7.54 0.44 -3.47
CA ILE A 37 6.29 -0.32 -3.60
C ILE A 37 5.52 -0.35 -2.28
N LEU A 38 6.17 -0.71 -1.18
CA LEU A 38 5.55 -0.71 0.15
C LEU A 38 4.96 0.66 0.52
N ARG A 39 5.69 1.76 0.26
CA ARG A 39 5.17 3.11 0.50
C ARG A 39 3.91 3.43 -0.30
N SER A 40 3.82 2.94 -1.54
CA SER A 40 2.61 3.13 -2.36
C SER A 40 1.43 2.32 -1.82
N PHE A 41 1.66 1.09 -1.36
CA PHE A 41 0.61 0.26 -0.76
C PHE A 41 0.15 0.79 0.59
N ILE A 42 1.04 1.34 1.41
CA ILE A 42 0.64 1.99 2.68
C ILE A 42 -0.34 3.12 2.40
N LYS A 43 -0.10 3.97 1.39
CA LYS A 43 -1.03 5.05 1.04
C LYS A 43 -2.38 4.52 0.55
N LEU A 44 -2.38 3.49 -0.29
CA LEU A 44 -3.61 2.87 -0.77
C LEU A 44 -4.42 2.22 0.36
N GLY A 45 -3.75 1.49 1.25
CA GLY A 45 -4.38 0.88 2.43
C GLY A 45 -4.97 1.92 3.37
N LEU A 46 -4.25 3.03 3.63
CA LEU A 46 -4.78 4.12 4.44
C LEU A 46 -6.04 4.76 3.83
N LEU A 47 -6.03 5.00 2.51
CA LEU A 47 -7.21 5.53 1.81
C LEU A 47 -8.40 4.58 1.88
N ALA A 48 -8.14 3.28 1.70
CA ALA A 48 -9.19 2.27 1.78
C ALA A 48 -9.81 2.19 3.19
N ILE A 49 -9.00 2.25 4.25
CA ILE A 49 -9.49 2.31 5.64
C ILE A 49 -10.32 3.59 5.87
N GLU A 50 -9.90 4.73 5.33
CA GLU A 50 -10.66 5.97 5.42
C GLU A 50 -12.04 5.85 4.75
N ILE A 51 -12.11 5.20 3.59
CA ILE A 51 -13.37 4.93 2.88
C ILE A 51 -14.28 4.00 3.70
N GLU A 52 -13.75 2.92 4.30
CA GLU A 52 -14.53 1.99 5.13
C GLU A 52 -15.16 2.67 6.37
N ASN A 53 -14.57 3.73 6.88
CA ASN A 53 -15.13 4.51 7.99
C ASN A 53 -16.27 5.45 7.56
N THR A 54 -16.52 5.60 6.27
CA THR A 54 -17.61 6.43 5.75
C THR A 54 -18.89 5.60 5.65
N PRO A 55 -20.00 6.02 6.28
CA PRO A 55 -21.28 5.32 6.15
C PRO A 55 -21.68 5.15 4.68
N ASP A 56 -22.18 3.96 4.34
CA ASP A 56 -22.65 3.60 3.00
C ASP A 56 -21.58 3.66 1.89
N ALA A 57 -20.29 3.76 2.24
CA ALA A 57 -19.21 3.68 1.26
C ALA A 57 -18.73 2.24 1.05
N THR A 58 -18.33 1.93 -0.19
CA THR A 58 -17.82 0.60 -0.58
C THR A 58 -16.58 0.77 -1.45
N LEU A 59 -15.54 -0.01 -1.17
CA LEU A 59 -14.35 -0.09 -2.01
C LEU A 59 -14.51 -1.22 -3.04
N LEU A 60 -14.45 -0.86 -4.33
CA LEU A 60 -14.56 -1.78 -5.45
C LEU A 60 -13.28 -1.80 -6.28
N ILE A 61 -12.78 -2.98 -6.61
CA ILE A 61 -11.80 -3.18 -7.69
C ILE A 61 -12.56 -3.63 -8.93
N ARG A 62 -12.44 -2.85 -10.01
CA ARG A 62 -13.02 -3.18 -11.32
C ARG A 62 -11.92 -3.62 -12.29
N GLU A 63 -12.04 -4.83 -12.82
CA GLU A 63 -11.11 -5.42 -13.80
C GLU A 63 -11.91 -6.15 -14.88
N ASP A 64 -11.64 -5.87 -16.16
CA ASP A 64 -12.33 -6.48 -17.31
C ASP A 64 -13.87 -6.46 -17.22
N GLY A 65 -14.41 -5.35 -16.71
CA GLY A 65 -15.87 -5.17 -16.53
C GLY A 65 -16.47 -5.95 -15.36
N LYS A 66 -15.66 -6.67 -14.58
CA LYS A 66 -16.07 -7.35 -13.35
C LYS A 66 -15.72 -6.49 -12.15
N GLU A 67 -16.66 -6.39 -11.22
CA GLU A 67 -16.45 -5.71 -9.94
C GLU A 67 -16.24 -6.73 -8.83
N ARG A 68 -15.30 -6.42 -7.95
CA ARG A 68 -15.06 -7.17 -6.71
C ARG A 68 -15.01 -6.19 -5.56
N GLU A 69 -15.85 -6.43 -4.57
CA GLU A 69 -15.80 -5.73 -3.28
C GLU A 69 -14.57 -6.19 -2.50
N ILE A 70 -13.87 -5.23 -1.90
CA ILE A 70 -12.70 -5.48 -1.07
C ILE A 70 -13.00 -4.99 0.34
N MET A 71 -12.80 -5.87 1.31
CA MET A 71 -12.75 -5.52 2.73
C MET A 71 -11.29 -5.67 3.19
N LEU A 72 -10.72 -4.63 3.79
CA LEU A 72 -9.45 -4.72 4.48
C LEU A 72 -9.68 -5.19 5.93
N LEU A 73 -8.96 -6.23 6.35
CA LEU A 73 -9.01 -6.79 7.72
C LEU A 73 -8.08 -6.04 8.68
#